data_AF-A0A922Z8Y4-F1
#
_entry.id   AF-A0A922Z8Y4-F1
#
_cell.length_a   1.000
_cell.length_b   1.000
_cell.length_c   1.000
_cell.angle_alpha   90.00
_cell.angle_beta   90.00
_cell.angle_gamma   90.00
#
_symmetry.space_group_name_H-M   'P 1'
#
loop_
_entity.id
_entity.type
_entity.pdbx_description
1 polymer ?
#
loop_
_entity_poly.entity_id
_entity_poly.type
_entity_poly.pdbx_seq_one_letter_code
_entity_poly.pdbx_strand_id
1 'polypeptide(L)'
;MDAFEAVLESWRRQSRMTLNLLSLFDEQLIRVKPAEDSWIAAGHFADIHGCRVGWLARAMGLPEPETGDLWFTTEDSWDFVTDLAVIRSCLERSAGEVEEFVQSAGDGPVGCYDHPVIFLQHQLWHEGYHFGMLHLALRQGGAEPSEEWEEENVWGLWRGPL
;
A
#
# COMPACT_ATOMS: atom_id res chain seq x y z
N MET A 1 -24.24 -7.67 -0.45
CA MET A 1 -23.15 -6.70 -0.64
C MET A 1 -23.44 -5.98 -1.94
N ASP A 2 -23.56 -4.66 -1.92
CA ASP A 2 -23.67 -3.88 -3.15
C ASP A 2 -22.29 -3.67 -3.78
N ALA A 3 -22.24 -2.99 -4.93
CA ALA A 3 -20.99 -2.79 -5.66
C ALA A 3 -20.00 -1.91 -4.89
N PHE A 4 -20.48 -0.92 -4.15
CA PHE A 4 -19.63 -0.04 -3.36
C PHE A 4 -18.98 -0.82 -2.20
N GLU A 5 -19.76 -1.54 -1.43
CA GLU A 5 -19.27 -2.36 -0.31
C GLU A 5 -18.34 -3.48 -0.81
N ALA A 6 -18.54 -4.02 -2.02
CA ALA A 6 -17.63 -5.00 -2.60
C ALA A 6 -16.24 -4.41 -2.94
N VAL A 7 -16.19 -3.18 -3.45
CA VAL A 7 -14.91 -2.49 -3.70
C VAL A 7 -14.25 -2.09 -2.37
N LEU A 8 -15.03 -1.63 -1.39
CA LEU A 8 -14.52 -1.31 -0.06
C LEU A 8 -13.97 -2.54 0.66
N GLU A 9 -14.65 -3.68 0.56
CA GLU A 9 -14.13 -4.95 1.07
C GLU A 9 -12.85 -5.39 0.34
N SER A 10 -12.74 -5.11 -0.96
CA SER A 10 -11.50 -5.34 -1.72
C SER A 10 -10.35 -4.49 -1.18
N TRP A 11 -10.62 -3.24 -0.77
CA TRP A 11 -9.64 -2.36 -0.12
C TRP A 11 -9.13 -2.92 1.22
N ARG A 12 -10.05 -3.38 2.07
CA ARG A 12 -9.69 -3.99 3.37
C ARG A 12 -8.82 -5.23 3.17
N ARG A 13 -9.17 -6.07 2.19
CA ARG A 13 -8.38 -7.27 1.82
C ARG A 13 -7.00 -6.89 1.30
N GLN A 14 -6.90 -5.93 0.38
CA GLN A 14 -5.63 -5.43 -0.14
C GLN A 14 -4.73 -4.90 0.98
N SER A 15 -5.28 -4.05 1.85
CA SER A 15 -4.55 -3.51 2.99
C SER A 15 -4.03 -4.61 3.92
N ARG A 16 -4.86 -5.63 4.21
CA ARG A 16 -4.44 -6.79 5.01
C ARG A 16 -3.33 -7.59 4.33
N MET A 17 -3.44 -7.86 3.03
CA MET A 17 -2.40 -8.57 2.27
C MET A 17 -1.06 -7.82 2.32
N THR A 18 -1.08 -6.49 2.13
CA THR A 18 0.13 -5.66 2.22
C THR A 18 0.79 -5.78 3.60
N LEU A 19 0.00 -5.81 4.69
CA LEU A 19 0.51 -5.98 6.05
C LEU A 19 1.00 -7.40 6.35
N ASN A 20 0.38 -8.42 5.75
CA ASN A 20 0.86 -9.79 5.81
C ASN A 20 2.23 -9.90 5.13
N LEU A 21 2.37 -9.32 3.94
CA LEU A 21 3.64 -9.31 3.20
C LEU A 21 4.73 -8.56 3.97
N LEU A 22 4.42 -7.42 4.58
CA LEU A 22 5.34 -6.69 5.46
C LEU A 22 5.86 -7.56 6.61
N SER A 23 5.05 -8.48 7.15
CA SER A 23 5.46 -9.35 8.26
C SER A 23 6.57 -10.34 7.91
N LEU A 24 6.85 -10.57 6.62
CA LEU A 24 7.94 -11.42 6.16
C LEU A 24 9.28 -10.70 6.07
N PHE A 25 9.30 -9.37 6.17
CA PHE A 25 10.52 -8.59 6.11
C PHE A 25 11.20 -8.52 7.48
N ASP A 26 12.53 -8.48 7.46
CA ASP A 26 13.38 -8.15 8.58
C ASP A 26 14.28 -6.95 8.23
N GLU A 27 15.23 -6.61 9.10
CA GLU A 27 16.17 -5.49 8.91
C GLU A 27 17.03 -5.61 7.64
N GLN A 28 17.30 -6.84 7.18
CA GLN A 28 18.09 -7.08 5.98
C GLN A 28 17.21 -7.06 4.74
N LEU A 29 16.10 -7.80 4.75
CA LEU A 29 15.19 -7.93 3.61
C LEU A 29 14.55 -6.59 3.24
N ILE A 30 14.28 -5.71 4.20
CA ILE A 30 13.67 -4.40 3.92
C ILE A 30 14.56 -3.49 3.05
N ARG A 31 15.85 -3.82 2.95
CA ARG A 31 16.85 -3.11 2.13
C ARG A 31 17.11 -3.78 0.78
N VAL A 32 16.46 -4.91 0.49
CA VAL A 32 16.62 -5.62 -0.78
C VAL A 32 15.85 -4.89 -1.88
N LYS A 33 16.47 -4.82 -3.06
CA LYS A 33 15.82 -4.32 -4.27
C LYS A 33 15.20 -5.48 -5.07
N PRO A 34 13.99 -5.31 -5.63
CA PRO A 34 13.41 -6.31 -6.54
C PRO A 34 14.09 -6.34 -7.92
N ALA A 35 14.75 -5.25 -8.32
CA ALA A 35 15.55 -5.13 -9.53
C ALA A 35 16.65 -4.06 -9.35
N GLU A 36 17.69 -4.10 -10.18
CA GLU A 36 18.89 -3.23 -10.06
C GLU A 36 18.56 -1.73 -9.95
N ASP A 37 17.71 -1.24 -10.87
CA ASP A 37 17.29 0.16 -10.95
C ASP A 37 16.06 0.49 -10.09
N SER A 38 15.66 -0.41 -9.21
CA SER A 38 14.49 -0.22 -8.34
C SER A 38 14.85 0.42 -7.00
N TRP A 39 13.84 0.87 -6.25
CA TRP A 39 13.98 1.19 -4.84
C TRP A 39 14.20 -0.07 -4.02
N ILE A 40 14.70 0.10 -2.80
CA ILE A 40 14.66 -0.96 -1.80
C ILE A 40 13.21 -1.23 -1.37
N ALA A 41 12.93 -2.37 -0.76
CA ALA A 41 11.59 -2.72 -0.29
C ALA A 41 10.96 -1.64 0.62
N ALA A 42 11.72 -1.00 1.51
CA ALA A 42 11.25 0.17 2.28
C ALA A 42 10.69 1.29 1.39
N GLY A 43 11.33 1.57 0.26
CA GLY A 43 10.86 2.60 -0.67
C GLY A 43 9.53 2.25 -1.32
N HIS A 44 9.28 0.97 -1.61
CA HIS A 44 7.96 0.54 -2.11
C HIS A 44 6.86 0.67 -1.05
N PHE A 45 7.13 0.36 0.21
CA PHE A 45 6.17 0.60 1.29
C PHE A 45 5.94 2.10 1.54
N ALA A 46 7.01 2.90 1.49
CA ALA A 46 6.93 4.35 1.61
C ALA A 46 6.06 4.96 0.50
N ASP A 47 6.17 4.44 -0.74
CA ASP A 47 5.38 4.93 -1.87
C ASP A 47 3.92 4.47 -1.83
N ILE A 48 3.62 3.27 -1.33
CA ILE A 48 2.23 2.88 -1.02
C ILE A 48 1.60 3.90 -0.06
N HIS A 49 2.28 4.19 1.05
CA HIS A 49 1.79 5.14 2.03
C HIS A 49 1.67 6.57 1.44
N GLY A 50 2.71 7.04 0.75
CA GLY A 50 2.75 8.35 0.12
C GLY A 50 1.66 8.55 -0.93
N CYS A 51 1.38 7.52 -1.74
CA CYS A 51 0.30 7.50 -2.70
C CYS A 51 -1.06 7.69 -2.00
N ARG A 52 -1.33 6.92 -0.94
CA ARG A 52 -2.57 7.06 -0.15
C ARG A 52 -2.75 8.47 0.37
N VAL A 53 -1.76 9.00 1.10
CA VAL A 53 -1.86 10.32 1.74
C VAL A 53 -1.95 11.44 0.71
N GLY A 54 -1.09 11.43 -0.31
CA GLY A 54 -1.04 12.48 -1.33
C GLY A 54 -2.31 12.53 -2.17
N TRP A 55 -2.81 11.37 -2.64
CA TRP A 55 -4.04 11.34 -3.42
C TRP A 55 -5.30 11.56 -2.58
N LEU A 56 -5.30 11.15 -1.31
CA LEU A 56 -6.37 11.48 -0.37
C LEU A 56 -6.46 13.01 -0.17
N ALA A 57 -5.34 13.68 0.10
CA ALA A 57 -5.30 15.14 0.23
C ALA A 57 -5.88 15.82 -1.01
N ARG A 58 -5.47 15.39 -2.22
CA ARG A 58 -6.04 15.88 -3.49
C ARG A 58 -7.53 15.60 -3.62
N ALA A 59 -8.00 14.41 -3.26
CA ALA A 59 -9.42 14.04 -3.31
C ALA A 59 -10.27 14.90 -2.36
N MET A 60 -9.70 15.29 -1.21
CA MET A 60 -10.31 16.19 -0.22
C MET A 60 -10.19 17.68 -0.59
N GLY A 61 -9.45 18.04 -1.65
CA GLY A 61 -9.15 19.43 -2.00
C GLY A 61 -8.20 20.12 -1.03
N LEU A 62 -7.37 19.36 -0.32
CA LEU A 62 -6.35 19.82 0.62
C LEU A 62 -4.99 19.94 -0.07
N PRO A 63 -4.07 20.80 0.44
CA PRO A 63 -2.69 20.80 -0.02
C PRO A 63 -2.04 19.45 0.25
N GLU A 64 -1.13 19.05 -0.65
CA GLU A 64 -0.29 17.87 -0.42
C GLU A 64 0.63 18.09 0.78
N PRO A 65 0.93 17.03 1.56
CA PRO A 65 1.93 17.13 2.62
C PRO A 65 3.28 17.59 2.07
N GLU A 66 3.90 18.56 2.74
CA GLU A 66 5.23 19.07 2.37
C GLU A 66 6.35 18.06 2.67
N THR A 67 6.10 17.12 3.58
CA THR A 67 7.06 16.09 4.02
C THR A 67 6.42 14.70 3.99
N GLY A 68 7.21 13.69 3.62
CA GLY A 68 6.79 12.29 3.71
C GLY A 68 7.04 11.69 5.10
N ASP A 69 6.12 10.84 5.56
CA ASP A 69 6.28 10.14 6.84
C ASP A 69 7.32 9.01 6.80
N LEU A 70 7.57 8.44 5.60
CA LEU A 70 8.43 7.26 5.40
C LEU A 70 9.62 7.50 4.45
N TRP A 71 9.81 8.73 3.98
CA TRP A 71 10.94 9.08 3.13
C TRP A 71 11.49 10.46 3.52
N PHE A 72 12.78 10.66 3.27
CA PHE A 72 13.45 11.94 3.46
C PHE A 72 14.48 12.15 2.35
N THR A 73 14.68 13.41 1.97
CA THR A 73 15.67 13.78 0.95
C THR A 73 17.00 14.10 1.59
N THR A 74 18.06 13.49 1.07
CA THR A 74 19.46 13.93 1.24
C THR A 74 19.87 14.79 0.04
N GLU A 75 21.08 15.37 0.04
CA GLU A 75 21.55 16.24 -1.07
C GLU A 75 21.45 15.57 -2.46
N ASP A 76 21.67 14.25 -2.54
CA ASP A 76 21.74 13.52 -3.82
C ASP A 76 20.76 12.34 -3.95
N SER A 77 19.95 12.03 -2.93
CA SER A 77 19.07 10.86 -2.98
C SER A 77 17.86 10.89 -2.04
N TRP A 78 16.87 10.07 -2.38
CA TRP A 78 15.76 9.71 -1.50
C TRP A 78 16.22 8.57 -0.60
N ASP A 79 16.06 8.74 0.70
CA ASP A 79 16.28 7.70 1.70
C ASP A 79 14.97 7.40 2.42
N PHE A 80 14.88 6.20 3.00
CA PHE A 80 13.62 5.62 3.45
C PHE A 80 13.72 5.14 4.88
N VAL A 81 12.61 5.29 5.61
CA VAL A 81 12.46 4.66 6.92
C VAL A 81 12.47 3.15 6.74
N THR A 82 13.35 2.46 7.46
CA THR A 82 13.47 0.99 7.43
C THR A 82 12.94 0.30 8.70
N ASP A 83 12.44 1.07 9.66
CA ASP A 83 11.80 0.52 10.85
C ASP A 83 10.43 -0.06 10.48
N LEU A 84 10.30 -1.38 10.60
CA LEU A 84 9.10 -2.13 10.21
C LEU A 84 7.87 -1.76 11.05
N ALA A 85 8.05 -1.39 12.32
CA ALA A 85 6.94 -0.98 13.18
C ALA A 85 6.43 0.41 12.78
N VAL A 86 7.33 1.32 12.41
CA VAL A 86 6.96 2.64 11.88
C VAL A 86 6.23 2.51 10.53
N ILE A 87 6.77 1.68 9.63
CA ILE A 87 6.13 1.40 8.33
C ILE A 87 4.72 0.83 8.53
N ARG A 88 4.57 -0.19 9.39
CA ARG A 88 3.27 -0.81 9.71
C ARG A 88 2.27 0.23 10.19
N SER A 89 2.65 1.05 11.17
CA SER A 89 1.79 2.09 11.74
C SER A 89 1.31 3.08 10.68
N CYS A 90 2.19 3.51 9.78
CA CYS A 90 1.82 4.42 8.69
C CYS A 90 0.88 3.78 7.67
N LEU A 91 1.10 2.51 7.32
CA LEU A 91 0.23 1.76 6.42
C LEU A 91 -1.15 1.52 7.03
N GLU A 92 -1.24 1.15 8.30
CA GLU A 92 -2.53 0.96 9.00
C GLU A 92 -3.31 2.28 9.08
N ARG A 93 -2.65 3.37 9.50
CA ARG A 93 -3.25 4.70 9.59
C ARG A 93 -3.79 5.17 8.23
N SER A 94 -2.93 5.19 7.21
CA SER A 94 -3.33 5.66 5.87
C SER A 94 -4.40 4.78 5.23
N ALA A 95 -4.43 3.48 5.54
CA ALA A 95 -5.51 2.60 5.06
C ALA A 95 -6.87 2.98 5.66
N GLY A 96 -6.90 3.27 6.97
CA GLY A 96 -8.09 3.72 7.68
C GLY A 96 -8.58 5.09 7.22
N GLU A 97 -7.68 6.05 7.03
CA GLU A 97 -8.03 7.40 6.54
C GLU A 97 -8.67 7.37 5.15
N VAL A 98 -8.16 6.53 4.24
CA VAL A 98 -8.75 6.31 2.90
C VAL A 98 -10.14 5.67 3.00
N GLU A 99 -10.31 4.65 3.86
CA GLU A 99 -11.60 4.00 4.06
C GLU A 99 -12.64 4.96 4.62
N GLU A 100 -12.31 5.71 5.67
CA GLU A 100 -13.20 6.69 6.29
C GLU A 100 -13.62 7.79 5.30
N PHE A 101 -12.68 8.26 4.48
CA PHE A 101 -12.97 9.22 3.42
C PHE A 101 -13.95 8.64 2.40
N VAL A 102 -13.68 7.45 1.85
CA VAL A 102 -14.53 6.87 0.81
C VAL A 102 -15.94 6.58 1.34
N GLN A 103 -16.07 6.14 2.59
CA GLN A 103 -17.37 5.94 3.25
C GLN A 103 -18.17 7.24 3.43
N SER A 104 -17.50 8.37 3.60
CA SER A 104 -18.14 9.68 3.79
C SER A 104 -18.31 10.49 2.50
N ALA A 105 -17.63 10.13 1.42
CA ALA A 105 -17.52 10.91 0.18
C ALA A 105 -18.79 10.98 -0.68
N GLY A 106 -19.88 10.28 -0.34
CA GLY A 106 -21.10 10.22 -1.14
C GLY A 106 -20.87 9.70 -2.57
N ASP A 107 -21.85 9.91 -3.46
CA ASP A 107 -21.81 9.39 -4.85
C ASP A 107 -21.34 10.43 -5.89
N GLY A 108 -20.76 11.54 -5.42
CA GLY A 108 -20.32 12.65 -6.27
C GLY A 108 -18.83 12.59 -6.64
N PRO A 109 -18.34 13.49 -7.50
CA PRO A 109 -16.92 13.61 -7.79
C PRO A 109 -16.12 14.06 -6.55
N VAL A 110 -14.86 13.61 -6.46
CA VAL A 110 -13.91 13.98 -5.40
C VAL A 110 -12.57 14.37 -5.99
N GLY A 111 -12.12 15.60 -5.72
CA GLY A 111 -10.90 16.15 -6.33
C GLY A 111 -10.91 16.01 -7.86
N CYS A 112 -9.95 15.27 -8.40
CA CYS A 112 -9.84 14.98 -9.84
C CYS A 112 -10.51 13.67 -10.28
N TYR A 113 -11.20 12.95 -9.40
CA TYR A 113 -11.87 11.69 -9.70
C TYR A 113 -13.36 11.91 -9.90
N ASP A 114 -13.93 11.26 -10.93
CA ASP A 114 -15.36 11.36 -11.22
C ASP A 114 -16.25 10.72 -10.13
N HIS A 115 -15.68 9.84 -9.29
CA HIS A 115 -16.37 9.15 -8.20
C HIS A 115 -15.37 8.61 -7.15
N PRO A 116 -15.68 8.57 -5.85
CA PRO A 116 -14.77 8.02 -4.82
C PRO A 116 -14.41 6.54 -5.00
N VAL A 117 -15.27 5.77 -5.66
CA VAL A 117 -14.94 4.39 -6.09
C VAL A 117 -13.75 4.37 -7.06
N ILE A 118 -13.67 5.33 -7.99
CA ILE A 118 -12.55 5.40 -8.94
C ILE A 118 -11.25 5.78 -8.21
N PHE A 119 -11.34 6.69 -7.23
CA PHE A 119 -10.23 6.97 -6.32
C PHE A 119 -9.74 5.71 -5.60
N LEU A 120 -10.66 4.92 -5.01
CA LEU A 120 -10.31 3.69 -4.30
C LEU A 120 -9.72 2.62 -5.22
N GLN A 121 -10.25 2.48 -6.44
CA GLN A 121 -9.71 1.57 -7.45
C GLN A 121 -8.29 1.97 -7.90
N HIS A 122 -8.00 3.26 -7.99
CA HIS A 122 -6.64 3.74 -8.24
C HIS A 122 -5.69 3.29 -7.12
N GLN A 123 -6.09 3.43 -5.85
CA GLN A 123 -5.28 2.95 -4.72
C GLN A 123 -5.03 1.44 -4.79
N LEU A 124 -6.08 0.66 -5.08
CA LEU A 124 -5.99 -0.81 -5.24
C LEU A 124 -4.99 -1.21 -6.33
N TRP A 125 -5.07 -0.59 -7.51
CA TRP A 125 -4.17 -0.89 -8.63
C TRP A 125 -2.71 -0.54 -8.29
N HIS A 126 -2.50 0.65 -7.72
CA HIS A 126 -1.19 1.10 -7.30
C HIS A 126 -0.57 0.13 -6.29
N GLU A 127 -1.32 -0.25 -5.25
CA GLU A 127 -0.85 -1.23 -4.27
C GLU A 127 -0.58 -2.60 -4.89
N GLY A 128 -1.41 -3.07 -5.82
CA GLY A 128 -1.16 -4.32 -6.52
C GLY A 128 0.18 -4.33 -7.28
N TYR A 129 0.55 -3.20 -7.90
CA TYR A 129 1.86 -3.04 -8.53
C TYR A 129 3.01 -3.15 -7.51
N HIS A 130 2.94 -2.40 -6.40
CA HIS A 130 3.98 -2.45 -5.37
C HIS A 130 4.02 -3.79 -4.63
N PHE A 131 2.88 -4.46 -4.47
CA PHE A 131 2.79 -5.80 -3.89
C PHE A 131 3.62 -6.80 -4.69
N GLY A 132 3.54 -6.75 -6.03
CA GLY A 132 4.38 -7.56 -6.92
C GLY A 132 5.87 -7.24 -6.76
N MET A 133 6.23 -5.96 -6.65
CA MET A 133 7.62 -5.55 -6.42
C MET A 133 8.14 -6.05 -5.07
N LEU A 134 7.33 -6.02 -4.02
CA LEU A 134 7.72 -6.52 -2.70
C LEU A 134 7.90 -8.05 -2.69
N HIS A 135 7.06 -8.80 -3.40
CA HIS A 135 7.27 -10.24 -3.63
C HIS A 135 8.60 -10.52 -4.34
N LEU A 136 8.93 -9.74 -5.37
CA LEU A 136 10.21 -9.86 -6.05
C LEU A 136 11.39 -9.54 -5.13
N ALA A 137 11.28 -8.54 -4.25
CA ALA A 137 12.32 -8.23 -3.27
C ALA A 137 12.55 -9.40 -2.30
N LEU A 138 11.49 -10.04 -1.79
CA LEU A 138 11.60 -11.26 -0.98
C LEU A 138 12.30 -12.39 -1.73
N ARG A 139 11.93 -12.62 -3.01
CA ARG A 139 12.62 -13.62 -3.85
C ARG A 139 14.10 -13.31 -4.03
N GLN A 140 14.47 -12.06 -4.31
CA GLN A 140 15.88 -11.66 -4.45
C GLN A 140 16.65 -11.80 -3.12
N GLY A 141 15.97 -11.61 -1.98
CA GLY A 141 16.52 -11.83 -0.64
C GLY A 141 16.59 -13.29 -0.21
N GLY A 142 16.17 -14.24 -1.05
CA GLY A 142 16.14 -15.67 -0.70
C GLY A 142 15.03 -16.04 0.31
N ALA A 143 14.03 -15.18 0.47
CA ALA A 143 12.92 -15.32 1.40
C ALA A 143 11.56 -15.36 0.67
N GLU A 144 11.54 -15.94 -0.53
CA GLU A 144 10.31 -16.10 -1.30
C GLU A 144 9.24 -16.84 -0.47
N PRO A 145 8.01 -16.31 -0.37
CA PRO A 145 6.93 -16.99 0.34
C PRO A 145 6.59 -18.33 -0.31
N SER A 146 6.18 -19.32 0.50
CA SER A 146 5.69 -20.59 -0.02
C SER A 146 4.28 -20.44 -0.60
N GLU A 147 3.88 -21.34 -1.50
CA GLU A 147 2.51 -21.38 -2.02
C GLU A 147 1.45 -21.51 -0.91
N GLU A 148 1.75 -22.29 0.15
CA GLU A 148 0.87 -22.43 1.32
C GLU A 148 0.70 -21.10 2.05
N TRP A 149 1.79 -20.35 2.25
CA TRP A 149 1.74 -19.04 2.85
C TRP A 149 0.93 -18.07 1.98
N GLU A 150 1.18 -18.06 0.66
CA GLU A 150 0.46 -17.19 -0.27
C GLU A 150 -1.04 -17.51 -0.31
N GLU A 151 -1.41 -18.78 -0.28
CA GLU A 151 -2.81 -19.18 -0.24
C GLU A 151 -3.49 -18.66 1.03
N GLU A 152 -2.87 -18.81 2.20
CA GLU A 152 -3.46 -18.35 3.47
C GLU A 152 -3.49 -16.81 3.58
N ASN A 153 -2.45 -16.13 3.10
CA ASN A 153 -2.19 -14.72 3.41
C ASN A 153 -2.49 -13.75 2.27
N VAL A 154 -2.71 -14.26 1.05
CA VAL A 154 -2.94 -13.46 -0.16
C VAL A 154 -4.17 -13.96 -0.90
N TRP A 155 -4.10 -15.16 -1.47
CA TRP A 155 -5.07 -15.60 -2.45
C TRP A 155 -6.40 -16.07 -1.85
N GLY A 156 -6.36 -16.79 -0.72
CA GLY A 156 -7.54 -17.22 0.03
C GLY A 156 -8.36 -16.04 0.55
N LEU A 157 -7.70 -14.91 0.83
CA LEU A 157 -8.39 -13.68 1.27
C LEU A 157 -9.32 -13.11 0.19
N TRP A 158 -9.06 -13.38 -1.10
CA TRP A 158 -9.95 -12.97 -2.20
C TRP A 158 -11.15 -13.90 -2.37
N ARG A 159 -10.93 -15.21 -2.25
CA ARG A 159 -11.93 -16.22 -2.61
C ARG A 159 -12.89 -16.61 -1.48
N GLY A 160 -12.57 -16.22 -0.23
CA GLY A 160 -13.32 -16.66 0.95
C GLY A 160 -13.02 -18.13 1.31
N PRO A 161 -13.61 -18.66 2.39
CA PRO A 161 -13.45 -20.07 2.73
C PRO A 161 -13.99 -20.95 1.59
N LEU A 162 -13.19 -21.94 1.18
CA LEU A 162 -13.58 -22.99 0.25
C LEU A 162 -14.67 -23.89 0.84
#